data_AF-A0ABD7L4A0-F1
#
_entry.id   AF-A0ABD7L4A0-F1
#
_cell.length_a   1.000
_cell.length_b   1.000
_cell.length_c   1.000
_cell.angle_alpha   90.00
_cell.angle_beta   90.00
_cell.angle_gamma   90.00
#
_symmetry.space_group_name_H-M   'P 1'
#
loop_
_entity.id
_entity.type
_entity.pdbx_description
1 polymer ?
#
loop_
_entity_poly.entity_id
_entity_poly.type
_entity_poly.pdbx_seq_one_letter_code
_entity_poly.pdbx_strand_id
1 'polypeptide(L)'
;MAGNLINITDAGRAALVAASNTGTVARRVTEVGLGTAAFTFDKGMKTMPTERKRVTTFGGENVAPDTVHVVIQDDTDDQYSLFAYGLYLDNGVLFGVYVQDTPILEKSPAAMMLLASDIVFKSIDASQLQFGPATFLNPPATTDRKGVVELATTEEVAAGTDATRAVTPATLKPRLDAKANLSGADFTGRISTRDVLHLASAPGGTGAILSAGNGDGASASTTNVALRSWYGIGFAPTIDGMPVPRTEFSHWFDTRTGNTGFRGTLDVGGLITAQTPPSGDASKRVPTTEWVVAAIASAGIGTIVFEPRTSVRAGFLKLNGALVNRSDYPALWAYAQASGALVAESAWGQNNWGCFSTGDGATTFRLPELRGEFLRCWDDGRGADSARGIGTFQSFQNAWHAHGASSAAVGDHTHGAWTDAQGWHGHHGWTGGGGGHNHNNGIFSRLLRPPYGGSLTGSDQAGSGSEQAVGAGDSADIAWSGDHAHEFNTEGSGTHSHNVGIGGAGAHAHAITVNGDGGNEARPRNIAMLAMIRAY
;
A
#
# COMPACT_ATOMS: atom_id res chain seq x y z
N MET A 1 102.45 3.91 67.15
CA MET A 1 103.55 2.97 66.84
C MET A 1 104.82 3.80 66.74
N ALA A 2 105.96 3.39 67.30
CA ALA A 2 107.19 4.14 67.10
C ALA A 2 107.56 4.02 65.61
N GLY A 3 107.51 5.13 64.86
CA GLY A 3 107.76 5.09 63.42
C GLY A 3 109.20 4.67 63.11
N ASN A 4 109.41 4.16 61.90
CA ASN A 4 110.68 3.63 61.44
C ASN A 4 111.66 4.78 61.18
N LEU A 5 112.78 4.81 61.91
CA LEU A 5 113.76 5.89 61.83
C LEU A 5 114.62 5.74 60.57
N ILE A 6 114.48 6.67 59.63
CA ILE A 6 115.25 6.64 58.37
C ILE A 6 116.60 7.35 58.52
N ASN A 7 117.66 6.73 58.00
CA ASN A 7 119.00 7.31 57.98
C ASN A 7 119.23 8.11 56.69
N ILE A 8 119.59 9.39 56.80
CA ILE A 8 119.69 10.33 55.68
C ILE A 8 121.14 10.40 55.20
N THR A 9 121.36 10.27 53.88
CA THR A 9 122.69 10.34 53.28
C THR A 9 123.19 11.79 53.18
N ASP A 10 124.51 12.00 53.11
CA ASP A 10 125.09 13.32 52.89
C ASP A 10 124.63 13.93 51.56
N ALA A 11 124.48 13.09 50.52
CA ALA A 11 123.94 13.49 49.21
C ALA A 11 122.46 13.88 49.28
N GLY A 12 121.65 13.12 50.03
CA GLY A 12 120.23 13.38 50.24
C GLY A 12 119.99 14.68 51.01
N ARG A 13 120.79 14.94 52.05
CA ARG A 13 120.78 16.21 52.77
C ARG A 13 121.15 17.38 51.86
N ALA A 14 122.20 17.23 51.05
CA ALA A 14 122.61 18.26 50.09
C ALA A 14 121.55 18.54 49.01
N ALA A 15 120.80 17.52 48.57
CA ALA A 15 119.76 17.66 47.54
C ALA A 15 118.56 18.52 47.98
N LEU A 16 118.36 18.69 49.29
CA LEU A 16 117.36 19.58 49.88
C LEU A 16 117.85 21.01 50.09
N VAL A 17 119.13 21.32 49.82
CA VAL A 17 119.67 22.69 49.94
C VAL A 17 119.54 23.42 48.61
N ALA A 18 119.03 24.66 48.64
CA ALA A 18 118.95 25.51 47.44
C ALA A 18 120.35 25.84 46.89
N ALA A 19 120.50 25.96 45.56
CA ALA A 19 121.79 26.19 44.89
C ALA A 19 122.55 27.44 45.40
N SER A 20 121.85 28.39 46.02
CA SER A 20 122.39 29.64 46.59
C SER A 20 122.65 29.58 48.11
N ASN A 21 122.41 28.44 48.77
CA ASN A 21 122.39 28.27 50.24
C ASN A 21 121.41 29.21 50.98
N THR A 22 120.35 29.67 50.31
CA THR A 22 119.37 30.65 50.86
C THR A 22 118.12 30.00 51.46
N GLY A 23 118.05 28.67 51.58
CA GLY A 23 116.89 27.94 52.11
C GLY A 23 116.85 26.48 51.66
N THR A 24 115.73 25.80 51.95
CA THR A 24 115.48 24.40 51.54
C THR A 24 114.67 24.33 50.23
N VAL A 25 114.87 23.26 49.46
CA VAL A 25 114.14 22.96 48.23
C VAL A 25 113.31 21.70 48.45
N ALA A 26 112.00 21.80 48.16
CA ALA A 26 111.13 20.64 48.18
C ALA A 26 111.52 19.66 47.05
N ARG A 27 111.66 18.38 47.38
CA ARG A 27 112.00 17.32 46.43
C ARG A 27 110.92 16.26 46.43
N ARG A 28 110.57 15.76 45.26
CA ARG A 28 109.58 14.69 45.12
C ARG A 28 110.27 13.34 45.21
N VAL A 29 109.77 12.45 46.04
CA VAL A 29 110.16 11.04 45.99
C VAL A 29 109.49 10.42 44.77
N THR A 30 110.28 9.85 43.85
CA THR A 30 109.78 9.28 42.59
C THR A 30 109.92 7.77 42.53
N GLU A 31 110.79 7.18 43.35
CA GLU A 31 111.00 5.75 43.42
C GLU A 31 111.33 5.33 44.86
N VAL A 32 110.93 4.11 45.23
CA VAL A 32 111.36 3.44 46.45
C VAL A 32 112.21 2.23 46.09
N GLY A 33 113.49 2.25 46.48
CA GLY A 33 114.39 1.10 46.35
C GLY A 33 114.09 0.05 47.41
N LEU A 34 114.14 -1.22 47.02
CA LEU A 34 113.89 -2.37 47.89
C LEU A 34 115.18 -3.21 48.03
N GLY A 35 115.67 -3.36 49.25
CA GLY A 35 116.92 -4.04 49.58
C GLY A 35 116.70 -5.43 50.18
N THR A 36 117.45 -6.42 49.71
CA THR A 36 117.20 -7.85 50.01
C THR A 36 118.17 -8.46 51.03
N ALA A 37 119.04 -7.65 51.63
CA ALA A 37 119.87 -8.05 52.76
C ALA A 37 120.21 -6.82 53.63
N ALA A 38 120.38 -7.02 54.93
CA ALA A 38 120.81 -5.97 55.84
C ALA A 38 122.22 -5.48 55.51
N PHE A 39 122.50 -4.21 55.80
CA PHE A 39 123.80 -3.59 55.59
C PHE A 39 124.05 -2.49 56.63
N THR A 40 125.32 -2.15 56.88
CA THR A 40 125.68 -1.03 57.74
C THR A 40 125.51 0.29 56.98
N PHE A 41 124.75 1.22 57.56
CA PHE A 41 124.57 2.55 56.98
C PHE A 41 125.88 3.36 56.96
N ASP A 42 126.27 3.84 55.78
CA ASP A 42 127.32 4.84 55.55
C ASP A 42 126.70 6.14 55.00
N LYS A 43 126.93 7.26 55.67
CA LYS A 43 126.44 8.58 55.25
C LYS A 43 126.92 9.00 53.85
N GLY A 44 128.07 8.49 53.39
CA GLY A 44 128.63 8.78 52.07
C GLY A 44 127.99 8.02 50.91
N MET A 45 127.04 7.12 51.17
CA MET A 45 126.45 6.28 50.12
C MET A 45 125.64 7.12 49.11
N LYS A 46 125.82 6.80 47.82
CA LYS A 46 125.07 7.41 46.71
C LYS A 46 123.97 6.50 46.16
N THR A 47 124.06 5.21 46.45
CA THR A 47 123.13 4.14 46.04
C THR A 47 122.93 3.21 47.22
N MET A 48 121.75 2.58 47.32
CA MET A 48 121.45 1.68 48.43
C MET A 48 122.19 0.35 48.23
N PRO A 49 123.00 -0.12 49.19
CA PRO A 49 123.57 -1.46 49.13
C PRO A 49 122.46 -2.51 49.07
N THR A 50 122.71 -3.63 48.38
CA THR A 50 121.77 -4.78 48.28
C THR A 50 120.41 -4.44 47.63
N GLU A 51 120.29 -3.31 46.95
CA GLU A 51 119.09 -2.93 46.19
C GLU A 51 118.82 -3.92 45.06
N ARG A 52 117.64 -4.53 45.11
CA ARG A 52 117.18 -5.47 44.09
C ARG A 52 116.40 -4.79 42.98
N LYS A 53 115.56 -3.82 43.35
CA LYS A 53 114.73 -3.06 42.42
C LYS A 53 114.24 -1.77 43.03
N ARG A 54 113.66 -0.94 42.17
CA ARG A 54 112.92 0.26 42.54
C ARG A 54 111.47 0.13 42.10
N VAL A 55 110.55 0.60 42.94
CA VAL A 55 109.13 0.63 42.62
C VAL A 55 108.62 2.06 42.53
N THR A 56 107.72 2.30 41.59
CA THR A 56 107.00 3.58 41.41
C THR A 56 105.58 3.54 41.95
N THR A 57 105.11 2.36 42.37
CA THR A 57 103.78 2.08 42.92
C THR A 57 103.78 2.32 44.43
N PHE A 58 103.87 3.59 44.83
CA PHE A 58 103.79 3.99 46.24
C PHE A 58 103.01 5.29 46.37
N GLY A 59 102.43 5.51 47.55
CA GLY A 59 101.80 6.76 47.94
C GLY A 59 102.32 7.17 49.31
N GLY A 60 102.37 8.47 49.58
CA GLY A 60 102.80 8.97 50.88
C GLY A 60 102.10 10.25 51.28
N GLU A 61 101.95 10.45 52.58
CA GLU A 61 101.35 11.66 53.15
C GLU A 61 102.13 12.10 54.39
N ASN A 62 102.32 13.40 54.54
CA ASN A 62 102.96 13.98 55.71
C ASN A 62 101.97 13.97 56.87
N VAL A 63 102.18 13.07 57.82
CA VAL A 63 101.28 12.89 58.98
C VAL A 63 101.75 13.67 60.22
N ALA A 64 103.01 14.11 60.25
CA ALA A 64 103.55 15.04 61.24
C ALA A 64 104.76 15.82 60.65
N PRO A 65 105.25 16.91 61.30
CA PRO A 65 106.40 17.69 60.81
C PRO A 65 107.69 16.90 60.58
N ASP A 66 107.86 15.76 61.25
CA ASP A 66 109.02 14.87 61.15
C ASP A 66 108.66 13.46 60.68
N THR A 67 107.39 13.22 60.30
CA THR A 67 106.87 11.88 60.02
C THR A 67 106.03 11.82 58.75
N VAL A 68 106.32 10.84 57.89
CA VAL A 68 105.54 10.54 56.67
C VAL A 68 104.98 9.14 56.76
N HIS A 69 103.68 8.99 56.50
CA HIS A 69 103.09 7.68 56.25
C HIS A 69 103.31 7.30 54.79
N VAL A 70 103.98 6.18 54.52
CA VAL A 70 104.24 5.69 53.16
C VAL A 70 103.61 4.31 53.01
N VAL A 71 102.87 4.13 51.91
CA VAL A 71 102.37 2.84 51.45
C VAL A 71 103.12 2.46 50.18
N ILE A 72 103.82 1.33 50.23
CA ILE A 72 104.59 0.78 49.11
C ILE A 72 103.85 -0.47 48.61
N GLN A 73 103.60 -0.53 47.31
CA GLN A 73 103.04 -1.70 46.66
C GLN A 73 104.05 -2.30 45.67
N ASP A 74 104.11 -3.62 45.63
CA ASP A 74 104.75 -4.37 44.54
C ASP A 74 103.86 -5.55 44.14
N ASP A 75 103.30 -5.48 42.94
CA ASP A 75 102.41 -6.46 42.33
C ASP A 75 103.07 -7.34 41.26
N THR A 76 104.39 -7.19 41.07
CA THR A 76 105.18 -8.06 40.19
C THR A 76 105.32 -9.47 40.78
N ASP A 77 105.79 -10.43 39.99
CA ASP A 77 106.01 -11.82 40.40
C ASP A 77 107.38 -12.05 41.08
N ASP A 78 108.17 -11.01 41.32
CA ASP A 78 109.44 -11.10 42.04
C ASP A 78 109.26 -11.72 43.44
N GLN A 79 110.20 -12.60 43.82
CA GLN A 79 110.30 -13.18 45.16
C GLN A 79 111.51 -12.61 45.90
N TYR A 80 111.29 -12.10 47.11
CA TYR A 80 112.37 -11.57 47.95
C TYR A 80 111.96 -11.42 49.42
N SER A 81 112.96 -11.48 50.29
CA SER A 81 112.89 -11.05 51.69
C SER A 81 113.33 -9.58 51.77
N LEU A 82 112.46 -8.69 52.26
CA LEU A 82 112.75 -7.27 52.34
C LEU A 82 113.45 -6.94 53.66
N PHE A 83 114.65 -6.36 53.63
CA PHE A 83 115.38 -5.92 54.83
C PHE A 83 115.56 -4.41 54.90
N ALA A 84 115.48 -3.73 53.76
CA ALA A 84 115.68 -2.29 53.66
C ALA A 84 114.77 -1.68 52.60
N TYR A 85 114.41 -0.40 52.79
CA TYR A 85 113.84 0.42 51.73
C TYR A 85 114.47 1.81 51.71
N GLY A 86 114.70 2.34 50.50
CA GLY A 86 115.38 3.61 50.27
C GLY A 86 114.51 4.56 49.45
N LEU A 87 114.49 5.85 49.81
CA LEU A 87 113.72 6.86 49.10
C LEU A 87 114.61 7.55 48.06
N TYR A 88 114.20 7.57 46.79
CA TYR A 88 114.90 8.26 45.71
C TYR A 88 114.13 9.50 45.26
N LEU A 89 114.86 10.61 45.14
CA LEU A 89 114.30 11.89 44.71
C LEU A 89 114.21 11.99 43.18
N ASP A 90 113.43 12.97 42.72
CA ASP A 90 113.23 13.34 41.32
C ASP A 90 114.52 13.62 40.54
N ASN A 91 115.60 13.99 41.22
CA ASN A 91 116.94 14.19 40.64
C ASN A 91 117.83 12.93 40.69
N GLY A 92 117.27 11.76 41.05
CA GLY A 92 117.96 10.48 41.12
C GLY A 92 118.82 10.25 42.37
N VAL A 93 118.86 11.22 43.31
CA VAL A 93 119.65 11.11 44.55
C VAL A 93 118.95 10.19 45.55
N LEU A 94 119.72 9.27 46.15
CA LEU A 94 119.28 8.49 47.30
C LEU A 94 119.15 9.41 48.51
N PHE A 95 117.93 9.67 48.95
CA PHE A 95 117.66 10.57 50.06
C PHE A 95 118.04 9.95 51.41
N GLY A 96 117.54 8.75 51.66
CA GLY A 96 117.75 8.03 52.91
C GLY A 96 117.25 6.61 52.83
N VAL A 97 117.67 5.79 53.79
CA VAL A 97 117.36 4.36 53.85
C VAL A 97 116.94 3.96 55.26
N TYR A 98 115.93 3.09 55.32
CA TYR A 98 115.61 2.31 56.50
C TYR A 98 116.17 0.90 56.28
N VAL A 99 116.87 0.36 57.27
CA VAL A 99 117.44 -1.01 57.23
C VAL A 99 117.40 -1.60 58.64
N GLN A 100 117.09 -2.89 58.75
CA GLN A 100 117.12 -3.67 59.98
C GLN A 100 117.70 -5.07 59.74
N ASP A 101 118.25 -5.70 60.78
CA ASP A 101 118.92 -7.01 60.69
C ASP A 101 117.95 -8.19 60.49
N THR A 102 116.65 -7.99 60.73
CA THR A 102 115.59 -8.98 60.52
C THR A 102 114.73 -8.63 59.30
N PRO A 103 114.18 -9.62 58.56
CA PRO A 103 113.26 -9.32 57.46
C PRO A 103 112.07 -8.48 57.92
N ILE A 104 111.77 -7.41 57.17
CA ILE A 104 110.57 -6.57 57.32
C ILE A 104 109.34 -7.35 56.81
N LEU A 105 109.46 -7.98 55.64
CA LEU A 105 108.42 -8.85 55.08
C LEU A 105 109.02 -9.87 54.09
N GLU A 106 108.28 -10.94 53.85
CA GLU A 106 108.59 -11.98 52.85
C GLU A 106 107.57 -11.93 51.71
N LYS A 107 108.01 -11.66 50.47
CA LYS A 107 107.13 -11.63 49.30
C LYS A 107 107.31 -12.91 48.48
N SER A 108 106.21 -13.60 48.19
CA SER A 108 106.16 -14.71 47.23
C SER A 108 105.69 -14.24 45.84
N PRO A 109 105.93 -15.02 44.76
CA PRO A 109 105.45 -14.67 43.43
C PRO A 109 103.93 -14.54 43.31
N ALA A 110 103.17 -15.25 44.16
CA ALA A 110 101.71 -15.28 44.11
C ALA A 110 101.03 -14.19 44.97
N ALA A 111 101.81 -13.41 45.73
CA ALA A 111 101.30 -12.39 46.64
C ALA A 111 101.73 -10.99 46.19
N MET A 112 100.79 -10.05 46.25
CA MET A 112 101.13 -8.62 46.19
C MET A 112 101.71 -8.19 47.53
N MET A 113 102.81 -7.43 47.50
CA MET A 113 103.32 -6.78 48.70
C MET A 113 102.59 -5.45 48.87
N LEU A 114 102.09 -5.20 50.08
CA LEU A 114 101.55 -3.91 50.51
C LEU A 114 102.13 -3.60 51.89
N LEU A 115 103.10 -2.69 51.92
CA LEU A 115 103.78 -2.26 53.14
C LEU A 115 103.35 -0.83 53.47
N ALA A 116 102.58 -0.66 54.55
CA ALA A 116 102.28 0.63 55.14
C ALA A 116 103.22 0.89 56.32
N SER A 117 103.98 1.98 56.28
CA SER A 117 104.97 2.32 57.30
C SER A 117 105.01 3.82 57.56
N ASP A 118 105.05 4.20 58.83
CA ASP A 118 105.40 5.56 59.26
C ASP A 118 106.93 5.71 59.26
N ILE A 119 107.45 6.73 58.58
CA ILE A 119 108.87 7.04 58.47
C ILE A 119 109.16 8.31 59.27
N VAL A 120 110.09 8.25 60.23
CA VAL A 120 110.46 9.39 61.09
C VAL A 120 111.85 9.91 60.72
N PHE A 121 111.98 11.22 60.50
CA PHE A 121 113.23 11.89 60.13
C PHE A 121 113.93 12.50 61.35
N LYS A 122 115.20 12.14 61.59
CA LYS A 122 115.95 12.56 62.80
C LYS A 122 116.37 14.05 62.82
N SER A 123 116.48 14.71 61.66
CA SER A 123 117.14 16.04 61.58
C SER A 123 116.68 16.92 60.41
N ILE A 124 115.53 16.63 59.79
CA ILE A 124 114.98 17.37 58.64
C ILE A 124 113.45 17.44 58.77
N ASP A 125 112.85 18.55 58.33
CA ASP A 125 111.39 18.74 58.23
C ASP A 125 110.82 17.94 57.03
N ALA A 126 109.86 17.06 57.32
CA ALA A 126 109.19 16.19 56.35
C ALA A 126 108.42 16.97 55.27
N SER A 127 108.04 18.23 55.52
CA SER A 127 107.38 19.12 54.53
C SER A 127 108.23 19.39 53.28
N GLN A 128 109.54 19.12 53.34
CA GLN A 128 110.45 19.25 52.20
C GLN A 128 110.43 18.03 51.27
N LEU A 129 109.69 16.98 51.60
CA LEU A 129 109.48 15.82 50.75
C LEU A 129 108.03 15.79 50.24
N GLN A 130 107.87 15.55 48.94
CA GLN A 130 106.56 15.39 48.31
C GLN A 130 106.40 13.94 47.80
N PHE A 131 105.22 13.37 47.99
CA PHE A 131 104.84 12.03 47.52
C PHE A 131 103.65 12.10 46.54
N GLY A 132 103.45 11.07 45.71
CA GLY A 132 102.28 10.97 44.81
C GLY A 132 100.98 10.59 45.56
N PRO A 133 99.79 10.81 44.95
CA PRO A 133 98.48 10.60 45.61
C PRO A 133 98.21 9.12 45.91
N ALA A 134 97.82 8.81 47.16
CA ALA A 134 97.57 7.46 47.66
C ALA A 134 96.10 7.00 47.52
N THR A 135 95.60 6.79 46.30
CA THR A 135 94.21 6.31 46.08
C THR A 135 94.14 4.98 45.33
N PHE A 136 93.64 3.93 46.01
CA PHE A 136 93.27 2.63 45.44
C PHE A 136 91.83 2.69 44.87
N LEU A 137 91.59 2.26 43.62
CA LEU A 137 90.31 2.43 42.90
C LEU A 137 89.17 1.49 43.38
N ASN A 138 88.01 2.06 43.74
CA ASN A 138 86.70 1.38 43.77
C ASN A 138 85.99 1.56 42.40
N PRO A 139 85.86 0.51 41.56
CA PRO A 139 85.35 0.64 40.19
C PRO A 139 83.81 0.81 40.09
N PRO A 140 83.29 1.36 38.99
CA PRO A 140 81.85 1.37 38.66
C PRO A 140 81.26 -0.04 38.54
N ALA A 141 80.00 -0.22 38.95
CA ALA A 141 79.31 -1.49 38.81
C ALA A 141 78.98 -1.79 37.34
N THR A 142 79.15 -3.04 36.93
CA THR A 142 78.67 -3.55 35.64
C THR A 142 77.81 -4.80 35.88
N THR A 143 77.19 -5.35 34.83
CA THR A 143 76.43 -6.61 34.91
C THR A 143 77.28 -7.78 35.41
N ASP A 144 78.61 -7.69 35.29
CA ASP A 144 79.56 -8.76 35.61
C ASP A 144 80.58 -8.40 36.72
N ARG A 145 80.72 -7.11 37.09
CA ARG A 145 81.67 -6.61 38.09
C ARG A 145 80.96 -5.85 39.21
N LYS A 146 81.18 -6.27 40.46
CA LYS A 146 80.71 -5.53 41.64
C LYS A 146 81.42 -4.16 41.71
N GLY A 147 80.65 -3.10 41.92
CA GLY A 147 81.14 -1.73 41.97
C GLY A 147 80.06 -0.78 42.53
N VAL A 148 80.22 0.53 42.30
CA VAL A 148 79.24 1.57 42.70
C VAL A 148 78.38 2.00 41.50
N VAL A 149 77.07 2.22 41.69
CA VAL A 149 76.10 2.63 40.65
C VAL A 149 75.21 3.79 41.12
N GLU A 150 74.83 4.68 40.21
CA GLU A 150 73.98 5.86 40.46
C GLU A 150 72.47 5.54 40.25
N LEU A 151 71.57 6.24 40.96
CA LEU A 151 70.11 6.08 40.81
C LEU A 151 69.56 7.03 39.74
N ALA A 152 68.67 6.51 38.88
CA ALA A 152 68.04 7.28 37.81
C ALA A 152 66.97 8.25 38.34
N THR A 153 66.85 9.42 37.71
CA THR A 153 65.79 10.41 37.92
C THR A 153 64.47 10.01 37.23
N THR A 154 63.37 10.68 37.56
CA THR A 154 62.07 10.43 36.92
C THR A 154 62.10 10.71 35.41
N GLU A 155 62.83 11.73 34.98
CA GLU A 155 63.01 12.12 33.59
C GLU A 155 63.81 11.07 32.81
N GLU A 156 64.84 10.50 33.43
CA GLU A 156 65.66 9.44 32.82
C GLU A 156 64.88 8.13 32.69
N VAL A 157 64.05 7.79 33.68
CA VAL A 157 63.09 6.67 33.60
C VAL A 157 62.02 6.95 32.54
N ALA A 158 61.69 8.21 32.30
CA ALA A 158 60.79 8.62 31.23
C ALA A 158 61.43 8.52 29.84
N ALA A 159 62.71 8.81 29.70
CA ALA A 159 63.44 8.65 28.44
C ALA A 159 63.69 7.16 28.13
N GLY A 160 64.03 6.35 29.13
CA GLY A 160 64.23 4.90 28.99
C GLY A 160 65.47 4.50 28.18
N THR A 161 66.42 5.41 28.01
CA THR A 161 67.62 5.21 27.18
C THR A 161 68.92 5.01 27.98
N ASP A 162 68.89 5.23 29.30
CA ASP A 162 70.07 5.10 30.16
C ASP A 162 70.27 3.66 30.64
N ALA A 163 71.43 3.09 30.33
CA ALA A 163 71.82 1.72 30.69
C ALA A 163 72.75 1.62 31.90
N THR A 164 73.10 2.75 32.52
CA THR A 164 74.17 2.87 33.53
C THR A 164 73.66 3.21 34.93
N ARG A 165 72.36 3.52 35.07
CA ARG A 165 71.71 3.91 36.33
C ARG A 165 70.61 2.94 36.74
N ALA A 166 70.32 2.85 38.04
CA ALA A 166 69.28 1.98 38.58
C ALA A 166 67.97 2.72 38.88
N VAL A 167 66.82 2.09 38.61
CA VAL A 167 65.48 2.67 38.83
C VAL A 167 65.01 2.45 40.27
N THR A 168 64.31 3.43 40.86
CA THR A 168 63.64 3.30 42.16
C THR A 168 62.12 3.11 42.03
N PRO A 169 61.45 2.54 43.04
CA PRO A 169 59.98 2.46 43.06
C PRO A 169 59.28 3.82 42.88
N ALA A 170 59.85 4.90 43.45
CA ALA A 170 59.31 6.24 43.35
C ALA A 170 59.35 6.79 41.91
N THR A 171 60.44 6.53 41.19
CA THR A 171 60.60 6.97 39.80
C THR A 171 59.82 6.10 38.80
N LEU A 172 59.47 4.87 39.15
CA LEU A 172 58.73 3.94 38.28
C LEU A 172 57.21 4.13 38.31
N LYS A 173 56.64 4.43 39.50
CA LYS A 173 55.18 4.47 39.69
C LYS A 173 54.43 5.39 38.70
N PRO A 174 54.88 6.63 38.41
CA PRO A 174 54.18 7.53 37.49
C PRO A 174 54.02 6.95 36.06
N ARG A 175 54.96 6.09 35.63
CA ARG A 175 54.95 5.48 34.28
C ARG A 175 53.96 4.32 34.18
N LEU A 176 53.77 3.58 35.26
CA LEU A 176 52.77 2.50 35.35
C LEU A 176 51.36 3.08 35.41
N ASP A 177 51.15 4.14 36.18
CA ASP A 177 49.85 4.81 36.30
C ASP A 177 49.38 5.38 34.94
N ALA A 178 50.31 5.87 34.10
CA ALA A 178 50.01 6.36 32.75
C ALA A 178 49.55 5.28 31.74
N LYS A 179 49.81 3.98 32.01
CA LYS A 179 49.40 2.85 31.15
C LYS A 179 47.98 2.33 31.46
N ALA A 180 47.35 2.77 32.55
CA ALA A 180 46.03 2.29 32.98
C ALA A 180 44.84 3.00 32.29
N ASN A 181 45.07 4.15 31.64
CA ASN A 181 44.02 4.86 30.92
C ASN A 181 44.01 4.44 29.43
N LEU A 182 43.13 3.49 29.05
CA LEU A 182 43.02 2.89 27.71
C LEU A 182 42.11 3.67 26.74
N SER A 183 41.95 4.97 26.93
CA SER A 183 41.17 5.78 25.99
C SER A 183 41.82 5.75 24.60
N GLY A 184 41.13 5.23 23.59
CA GLY A 184 41.58 5.22 22.19
C GLY A 184 42.43 4.01 21.76
N ALA A 185 42.43 2.92 22.51
CA ALA A 185 43.11 1.69 22.09
C ALA A 185 42.36 0.99 20.95
N ASP A 186 43.06 0.68 19.85
CA ASP A 186 42.61 -0.34 18.90
C ASP A 186 42.86 -1.70 19.57
N PHE A 187 41.81 -2.27 20.13
CA PHE A 187 41.91 -3.56 20.80
C PHE A 187 42.06 -4.66 19.75
N THR A 188 43.29 -5.09 19.50
CA THR A 188 43.58 -6.27 18.66
C THR A 188 43.37 -7.60 19.42
N GLY A 189 42.94 -7.55 20.69
CA GLY A 189 42.76 -8.68 21.60
C GLY A 189 41.44 -8.64 22.41
N ARG A 190 41.12 -9.73 23.12
CA ARG A 190 39.80 -9.98 23.74
C ARG A 190 39.41 -8.96 24.83
N ILE A 191 38.25 -8.31 24.67
CA ILE A 191 37.58 -7.45 25.69
C ILE A 191 36.62 -8.31 26.54
N SER A 192 36.62 -8.15 27.87
CA SER A 192 35.69 -8.83 28.81
C SER A 192 35.08 -7.81 29.79
N THR A 193 33.75 -7.69 29.84
CA THR A 193 32.99 -6.85 30.81
C THR A 193 32.13 -7.73 31.72
N ARG A 194 31.65 -7.21 32.86
CA ARG A 194 30.88 -7.98 33.86
C ARG A 194 29.35 -7.83 33.78
N ASP A 195 28.83 -6.75 33.19
CA ASP A 195 27.40 -6.45 33.08
C ASP A 195 26.93 -6.43 31.60
N VAL A 196 26.97 -5.26 30.93
CA VAL A 196 26.68 -5.12 29.50
C VAL A 196 28.00 -5.04 28.71
N LEU A 197 28.06 -5.73 27.58
CA LEU A 197 29.12 -5.56 26.58
C LEU A 197 28.49 -4.81 25.40
N HIS A 198 28.96 -3.58 25.15
CA HIS A 198 28.74 -2.88 23.90
C HIS A 198 29.37 -3.72 22.78
N LEU A 199 28.52 -4.42 22.03
CA LEU A 199 28.92 -5.52 21.14
C LEU A 199 28.31 -5.35 19.80
N ALA A 200 29.10 -5.64 18.79
CA ALA A 200 28.56 -5.92 17.48
C ALA A 200 29.35 -7.05 16.83
N SER A 201 28.90 -8.31 17.03
CA SER A 201 28.53 -9.21 15.91
C SER A 201 28.14 -10.65 16.34
N ALA A 202 27.16 -11.23 15.65
CA ALA A 202 26.71 -12.62 15.80
C ALA A 202 27.41 -13.59 14.82
N PRO A 203 27.61 -14.88 15.16
CA PRO A 203 28.38 -15.79 14.31
C PRO A 203 27.62 -16.20 13.04
N GLY A 204 28.27 -15.98 11.89
CA GLY A 204 27.69 -16.14 10.54
C GLY A 204 27.42 -14.80 9.85
N GLY A 205 27.41 -13.70 10.59
CA GLY A 205 27.17 -12.37 10.05
C GLY A 205 28.44 -11.60 9.77
N THR A 206 28.81 -11.47 8.49
CA THR A 206 29.73 -10.43 7.97
C THR A 206 29.17 -9.00 8.09
N GLY A 207 28.26 -8.78 9.03
CA GLY A 207 27.51 -7.55 9.08
C GLY A 207 26.58 -7.53 10.27
N ALA A 208 27.07 -7.83 11.47
CA ALA A 208 26.40 -7.49 12.72
C ALA A 208 27.20 -6.39 13.44
N ILE A 209 27.48 -5.28 12.76
CA ILE A 209 28.41 -4.23 13.21
C ILE A 209 27.70 -2.88 13.35
N LEU A 210 28.08 -2.11 14.37
CA LEU A 210 27.89 -0.66 14.39
C LEU A 210 29.08 -0.07 13.64
N SER A 211 28.82 0.57 12.52
CA SER A 211 29.86 1.16 11.68
C SER A 211 29.46 2.55 11.19
N ALA A 212 30.44 3.36 10.81
CA ALA A 212 30.16 4.60 10.10
C ALA A 212 29.33 4.28 8.86
N GLY A 213 28.26 5.05 8.68
CA GLY A 213 27.53 5.01 7.43
C GLY A 213 28.33 5.64 6.29
N ASN A 214 27.78 5.62 5.09
CA ASN A 214 28.44 5.98 3.83
C ASN A 214 28.12 7.40 3.32
N GLY A 215 27.47 8.26 4.12
CA GLY A 215 27.19 9.65 3.74
C GLY A 215 26.48 10.45 4.83
N ASP A 216 26.11 11.70 4.54
CA ASP A 216 25.51 12.66 5.49
C ASP A 216 24.04 13.01 5.21
N GLY A 217 23.41 12.33 4.23
CA GLY A 217 22.06 12.65 3.73
C GLY A 217 20.96 11.62 3.97
N ALA A 218 21.19 10.60 4.82
CA ALA A 218 20.21 9.56 5.22
C ALA A 218 19.10 9.26 4.17
N SER A 219 19.45 8.52 3.12
CA SER A 219 18.54 8.11 2.04
C SER A 219 18.41 6.59 1.95
N ALA A 220 17.70 6.09 0.93
CA ALA A 220 17.65 4.65 0.65
C ALA A 220 19.04 4.03 0.33
N SER A 221 20.03 4.84 -0.04
CA SER A 221 21.38 4.38 -0.40
C SER A 221 22.50 4.96 0.48
N THR A 222 22.20 5.94 1.33
CA THR A 222 23.16 6.59 2.23
C THR A 222 22.68 6.53 3.67
N THR A 223 23.53 6.13 4.61
CA THR A 223 23.23 6.17 6.04
C THR A 223 24.33 6.90 6.78
N ASN A 224 24.00 7.44 7.95
CA ASN A 224 24.97 8.11 8.82
C ASN A 224 25.60 7.11 9.80
N VAL A 225 24.84 6.09 10.21
CA VAL A 225 25.28 4.94 11.02
C VAL A 225 24.72 3.69 10.38
N ALA A 226 25.59 2.73 10.09
CA ALA A 226 25.17 1.43 9.58
C ALA A 226 25.10 0.44 10.74
N LEU A 227 23.87 0.10 11.14
CA LEU A 227 23.56 -1.04 11.98
C LEU A 227 23.36 -2.24 11.07
N ARG A 228 24.43 -2.93 10.77
CA ARG A 228 24.33 -4.14 9.96
C ARG A 228 23.86 -5.24 10.91
N SER A 229 22.91 -6.07 10.51
CA SER A 229 22.65 -7.38 11.11
C SER A 229 22.15 -8.32 10.02
N TRP A 230 22.59 -9.57 9.98
CA TRP A 230 21.99 -10.55 9.06
C TRP A 230 20.62 -11.02 9.53
N TYR A 231 20.37 -10.99 10.84
CA TYR A 231 19.16 -11.53 11.45
C TYR A 231 18.14 -10.44 11.83
N GLY A 232 18.38 -9.21 11.36
CA GLY A 232 17.62 -8.04 11.77
C GLY A 232 18.06 -7.43 13.10
N ILE A 233 17.44 -6.32 13.46
CA ILE A 233 17.69 -5.57 14.69
C ILE A 233 16.41 -5.64 15.53
N GLY A 234 16.48 -6.21 16.73
CA GLY A 234 15.34 -6.32 17.64
C GLY A 234 15.49 -5.39 18.84
N PHE A 235 14.39 -4.80 19.27
CA PHE A 235 14.26 -4.04 20.50
C PHE A 235 13.34 -4.80 21.45
N ALA A 236 13.86 -5.07 22.65
CA ALA A 236 13.19 -5.77 23.72
C ALA A 236 13.00 -4.83 24.92
N PRO A 237 11.88 -4.92 25.65
CA PRO A 237 11.73 -4.20 26.91
C PRO A 237 12.71 -4.73 27.96
N THR A 238 13.14 -3.87 28.88
CA THR A 238 14.13 -4.18 29.94
C THR A 238 13.54 -4.98 31.11
N ILE A 239 12.44 -5.70 30.91
CA ILE A 239 11.85 -6.52 31.97
C ILE A 239 12.75 -7.75 32.13
N ASP A 240 13.30 -7.93 33.31
CA ASP A 240 14.32 -8.94 33.61
C ASP A 240 13.84 -10.36 33.24
N GLY A 241 14.59 -11.04 32.37
CA GLY A 241 14.68 -12.50 32.40
C GLY A 241 14.54 -13.31 31.12
N MET A 242 14.19 -12.80 29.93
CA MET A 242 14.07 -13.68 28.73
C MET A 242 14.39 -13.06 27.36
N PRO A 243 14.85 -13.89 26.37
CA PRO A 243 14.82 -13.54 24.95
C PRO A 243 13.38 -13.30 24.52
N VAL A 244 13.07 -12.08 24.08
CA VAL A 244 11.73 -11.52 23.80
C VAL A 244 10.66 -12.60 23.56
N PRO A 245 9.98 -13.08 24.63
CA PRO A 245 8.98 -14.12 24.52
C PRO A 245 7.95 -13.75 23.46
N ARG A 246 7.36 -14.75 22.78
CA ARG A 246 6.33 -14.53 21.74
C ARG A 246 5.13 -13.71 22.21
N THR A 247 4.99 -13.53 23.51
CA THR A 247 3.90 -12.86 24.23
C THR A 247 4.19 -11.43 24.65
N GLU A 248 5.38 -10.88 24.39
CA GLU A 248 5.76 -9.52 24.79
C GLU A 248 5.81 -8.54 23.62
N PHE A 249 5.72 -7.24 23.93
CA PHE A 249 5.88 -6.18 22.95
C PHE A 249 7.30 -6.15 22.42
N SER A 250 7.44 -6.06 21.11
CA SER A 250 8.74 -6.04 20.44
C SER A 250 8.65 -5.26 19.15
N HIS A 251 9.73 -4.59 18.80
CA HIS A 251 9.91 -3.97 17.49
C HIS A 251 11.15 -4.57 16.87
N TRP A 252 11.09 -4.94 15.60
CA TRP A 252 12.26 -5.35 14.85
C TRP A 252 12.29 -4.77 13.44
N PHE A 253 13.51 -4.59 12.94
CA PHE A 253 13.80 -4.31 11.53
C PHE A 253 14.46 -5.55 10.91
N ASP A 254 13.81 -6.18 9.94
CA ASP A 254 14.40 -7.25 9.12
C ASP A 254 15.20 -6.64 7.97
N THR A 255 16.48 -6.47 8.21
CA THR A 255 17.47 -5.94 7.28
C THR A 255 17.70 -6.82 6.04
N ARG A 256 17.22 -8.07 6.00
CA ARG A 256 17.30 -8.92 4.79
C ARG A 256 16.21 -8.61 3.79
N THR A 257 15.01 -8.32 4.29
CA THR A 257 13.81 -8.09 3.47
C THR A 257 13.42 -6.62 3.41
N GLY A 258 14.02 -5.77 4.25
CA GLY A 258 13.66 -4.36 4.43
C GLY A 258 12.39 -4.16 5.25
N ASN A 259 11.78 -5.23 5.77
CA ASN A 259 10.52 -5.16 6.49
C ASN A 259 10.73 -4.71 7.94
N THR A 260 9.81 -3.91 8.46
CA THR A 260 9.71 -3.65 9.91
C THR A 260 8.53 -4.44 10.48
N GLY A 261 8.66 -4.92 11.70
CA GLY A 261 7.59 -5.65 12.38
C GLY A 261 7.44 -5.23 13.83
N PHE A 262 6.19 -5.26 14.31
CA PHE A 262 5.82 -4.89 15.66
C PHE A 262 4.96 -5.99 16.27
N ARG A 263 5.20 -6.31 17.54
CA ARG A 263 4.22 -6.98 18.42
C ARG A 263 3.63 -5.89 19.28
N GLY A 264 2.35 -5.57 19.03
CA GLY A 264 1.67 -4.38 19.58
C GLY A 264 1.17 -3.46 18.46
N THR A 265 0.65 -2.30 18.82
CA THR A 265 0.20 -1.27 17.88
C THR A 265 1.37 -0.37 17.46
N LEU A 266 1.51 -0.11 16.17
CA LEU A 266 2.33 1.00 15.67
C LEU A 266 1.48 2.28 15.71
N ASP A 267 1.79 3.17 16.65
CA ASP A 267 1.19 4.50 16.71
C ASP A 267 2.09 5.49 15.94
N VAL A 268 1.52 6.21 14.96
CA VAL A 268 2.23 7.16 14.11
C VAL A 268 1.56 8.52 14.27
N GLY A 269 2.26 9.49 14.86
CA GLY A 269 1.70 10.82 15.14
C GLY A 269 1.46 11.72 13.92
N GLY A 270 1.53 11.20 12.70
CA GLY A 270 1.45 11.96 11.45
C GLY A 270 0.80 11.19 10.31
N LEU A 271 0.80 11.78 9.10
CA LEU A 271 0.24 11.15 7.91
C LEU A 271 1.02 9.89 7.52
N ILE A 272 0.29 8.82 7.20
CA ILE A 272 0.84 7.58 6.65
C ILE A 272 0.59 7.59 5.14
N THR A 273 1.66 7.48 4.35
CA THR A 273 1.58 7.23 2.90
C THR A 273 1.88 5.76 2.61
N ALA A 274 1.07 5.13 1.77
CA ALA A 274 1.29 3.76 1.32
C ALA A 274 1.28 3.71 -0.22
N GLN A 275 1.81 2.63 -0.80
CA GLN A 275 1.65 2.38 -2.24
C GLN A 275 0.17 2.10 -2.54
N THR A 276 -0.39 2.85 -3.49
CA THR A 276 -1.77 2.65 -3.97
C THR A 276 -1.93 1.22 -4.49
N PRO A 277 -2.84 0.42 -3.90
CA PRO A 277 -3.12 -0.92 -4.41
C PRO A 277 -3.65 -0.90 -5.85
N PRO A 278 -3.50 -1.99 -6.62
CA PRO A 278 -4.17 -2.13 -7.91
C PRO A 278 -5.69 -2.07 -7.80
N SER A 279 -6.36 -1.69 -8.89
CA SER A 279 -7.83 -1.77 -8.98
C SER A 279 -8.32 -3.20 -8.74
N GLY A 280 -9.38 -3.36 -7.95
CA GLY A 280 -9.95 -4.67 -7.58
C GLY A 280 -9.18 -5.45 -6.50
N ASP A 281 -8.11 -4.89 -5.91
CA ASP A 281 -7.39 -5.51 -4.79
C ASP A 281 -8.31 -5.64 -3.55
N ALA A 282 -8.59 -6.88 -3.12
CA ALA A 282 -9.39 -7.19 -1.93
C ALA A 282 -8.55 -7.69 -0.75
N SER A 283 -7.24 -7.45 -0.77
CA SER A 283 -6.32 -7.85 0.29
C SER A 283 -6.46 -6.98 1.54
N LYS A 284 -5.74 -7.36 2.61
CA LYS A 284 -5.69 -6.62 3.87
C LYS A 284 -4.64 -5.49 3.86
N ARG A 285 -4.22 -5.03 2.67
CA ARG A 285 -3.26 -3.91 2.53
C ARG A 285 -3.92 -2.62 3.02
N VAL A 286 -3.12 -1.69 3.53
CA VAL A 286 -3.60 -0.36 3.90
C VAL A 286 -4.12 0.33 2.64
N PRO A 287 -5.40 0.75 2.59
CA PRO A 287 -5.94 1.43 1.43
C PRO A 287 -5.42 2.87 1.38
N THR A 288 -5.04 3.34 0.19
CA THR A 288 -4.73 4.76 -0.02
C THR A 288 -6.01 5.54 -0.31
N THR A 289 -6.01 6.86 -0.08
CA THR A 289 -7.13 7.73 -0.45
C THR A 289 -7.47 7.62 -1.93
N GLU A 290 -6.44 7.56 -2.80
CA GLU A 290 -6.60 7.36 -4.24
C GLU A 290 -7.36 6.07 -4.55
N TRP A 291 -6.96 4.94 -3.94
CA TRP A 291 -7.62 3.66 -4.15
C TRP A 291 -9.08 3.67 -3.69
N VAL A 292 -9.36 4.22 -2.51
CA VAL A 292 -10.72 4.29 -1.96
C VAL A 292 -11.62 5.16 -2.84
N VAL A 293 -11.13 6.33 -3.25
CA VAL A 293 -11.88 7.23 -4.13
C VAL A 293 -12.15 6.56 -5.47
N ALA A 294 -11.15 5.90 -6.08
CA ALA A 294 -11.33 5.17 -7.33
C ALA A 294 -12.35 4.03 -7.20
N ALA A 295 -12.28 3.23 -6.13
CA ALA A 295 -13.21 2.14 -5.88
C ALA A 295 -14.66 2.66 -5.72
N ILE A 296 -14.86 3.69 -4.89
CA ILE A 296 -16.19 4.31 -4.67
C ILE A 296 -16.72 5.00 -5.93
N ALA A 297 -15.85 5.64 -6.72
CA ALA A 297 -16.20 6.25 -7.99
C ALA A 297 -16.70 5.18 -8.97
N SER A 298 -15.94 4.10 -9.13
CA SER A 298 -16.25 3.01 -10.06
C SER A 298 -17.50 2.20 -9.70
N ALA A 299 -17.80 2.02 -8.41
CA ALA A 299 -18.87 1.13 -7.94
C ALA A 299 -20.27 1.54 -8.41
N GLY A 300 -20.47 2.81 -8.75
CA GLY A 300 -21.77 3.31 -9.20
C GLY A 300 -21.86 3.64 -10.69
N ILE A 301 -20.77 3.50 -11.46
CA ILE A 301 -20.77 3.85 -12.88
C ILE A 301 -21.84 3.05 -13.62
N GLY A 302 -22.56 3.72 -14.51
CA GLY A 302 -23.65 3.12 -15.27
C GLY A 302 -24.99 3.05 -14.53
N THR A 303 -25.03 3.39 -13.24
CA THR A 303 -26.31 3.44 -12.49
C THR A 303 -27.20 4.52 -13.06
N ILE A 304 -28.43 4.14 -13.43
CA ILE A 304 -29.48 5.05 -13.88
C ILE A 304 -30.30 5.52 -12.67
N VAL A 305 -30.51 6.82 -12.57
CA VAL A 305 -31.35 7.44 -11.55
C VAL A 305 -32.40 8.34 -12.19
N PHE A 306 -33.56 8.42 -11.56
CA PHE A 306 -34.64 9.33 -11.90
C PHE A 306 -34.82 10.31 -10.75
N GLU A 307 -34.64 11.60 -11.00
CA GLU A 307 -34.74 12.65 -9.97
C GLU A 307 -35.69 13.78 -10.43
N PRO A 308 -36.47 14.40 -9.50
CA PRO A 308 -37.34 15.53 -9.82
C PRO A 308 -36.52 16.82 -9.92
N ARG A 309 -35.74 16.96 -11.01
CA ARG A 309 -34.80 18.08 -11.21
C ARG A 309 -34.68 18.48 -12.68
N THR A 310 -34.22 19.70 -12.91
CA THR A 310 -34.05 20.28 -14.26
C THR A 310 -32.58 20.33 -14.72
N SER A 311 -31.64 20.36 -13.77
CA SER A 311 -30.18 20.29 -13.99
C SER A 311 -29.64 18.88 -13.78
N VAL A 312 -28.45 18.57 -14.28
CA VAL A 312 -27.81 17.26 -14.05
C VAL A 312 -27.17 17.18 -12.66
N ARG A 313 -27.21 16.00 -12.02
CA ARG A 313 -26.49 15.74 -10.77
C ARG A 313 -24.98 15.72 -11.01
N ALA A 314 -24.19 16.23 -10.07
CA ALA A 314 -22.74 16.10 -10.13
C ALA A 314 -22.33 14.61 -10.23
N GLY A 315 -21.43 14.28 -11.16
CA GLY A 315 -21.03 12.90 -11.47
C GLY A 315 -21.95 12.15 -12.43
N PHE A 316 -23.01 12.78 -12.95
CA PHE A 316 -23.98 12.15 -13.86
C PHE A 316 -24.05 12.86 -15.21
N LEU A 317 -24.58 12.16 -16.21
CA LEU A 317 -24.94 12.67 -17.53
C LEU A 317 -26.43 12.42 -17.80
N LYS A 318 -27.07 13.27 -18.62
CA LYS A 318 -28.46 13.06 -19.04
C LYS A 318 -28.54 11.89 -20.02
N LEU A 319 -29.58 11.08 -19.90
CA LEU A 319 -29.89 10.03 -20.89
C LEU A 319 -30.72 10.61 -22.03
N ASN A 320 -30.09 11.46 -22.82
CA ASN A 320 -30.71 12.27 -23.89
C ASN A 320 -30.08 12.00 -25.27
N GLY A 321 -29.53 10.80 -25.47
CA GLY A 321 -28.93 10.45 -26.77
C GLY A 321 -27.65 11.21 -27.12
N ALA A 322 -27.01 11.89 -26.17
CA ALA A 322 -25.84 12.72 -26.46
C ALA A 322 -24.62 11.87 -26.88
N LEU A 323 -23.86 12.39 -27.85
CA LEU A 323 -22.51 11.93 -28.19
C LEU A 323 -21.53 12.55 -27.19
N VAL A 324 -20.69 11.71 -26.59
CA VAL A 324 -19.69 12.11 -25.59
C VAL A 324 -18.33 11.48 -25.91
N ASN A 325 -17.25 12.08 -25.43
CA ASN A 325 -15.89 11.57 -25.66
C ASN A 325 -15.56 10.42 -24.71
N ARG A 326 -14.90 9.38 -25.21
CA ARG A 326 -14.40 8.25 -24.42
C ARG A 326 -13.31 8.67 -23.44
N SER A 327 -12.50 9.67 -23.78
CA SER A 327 -11.45 10.23 -22.92
C SER A 327 -11.98 10.91 -21.68
N ASP A 328 -13.15 11.55 -21.79
CA ASP A 328 -13.75 12.31 -20.70
C ASP A 328 -14.50 11.38 -19.74
N TYR A 329 -14.98 10.24 -20.24
CA TYR A 329 -15.77 9.26 -19.50
C TYR A 329 -15.28 7.81 -19.70
N PRO A 330 -14.01 7.49 -19.37
CA PRO A 330 -13.41 6.20 -19.69
C PRO A 330 -14.08 5.04 -18.94
N ALA A 331 -14.49 5.25 -17.69
CA ALA A 331 -15.20 4.24 -16.90
C ALA A 331 -16.61 3.97 -17.44
N LEU A 332 -17.34 5.02 -17.85
CA LEU A 332 -18.67 4.84 -18.46
C LEU A 332 -18.57 4.18 -19.84
N TRP A 333 -17.52 4.45 -20.60
CA TRP A 333 -17.25 3.73 -21.85
C TRP A 333 -16.95 2.24 -21.61
N ALA A 334 -16.16 1.91 -20.59
CA ALA A 334 -15.95 0.52 -20.18
C ALA A 334 -17.28 -0.17 -19.78
N TYR A 335 -18.12 0.54 -19.01
CA TYR A 335 -19.47 0.06 -18.68
C TYR A 335 -20.33 -0.18 -19.93
N ALA A 336 -20.36 0.77 -20.87
CA ALA A 336 -21.12 0.64 -22.11
C ALA A 336 -20.71 -0.61 -22.91
N GLN A 337 -19.39 -0.86 -23.05
CA GLN A 337 -18.86 -2.06 -23.72
C GLN A 337 -19.26 -3.36 -23.01
N ALA A 338 -19.28 -3.36 -21.68
CA ALA A 338 -19.65 -4.54 -20.89
C ALA A 338 -21.17 -4.75 -20.75
N SER A 339 -21.98 -3.73 -21.06
CA SER A 339 -23.42 -3.71 -20.75
C SER A 339 -24.27 -4.72 -21.52
N GLY A 340 -23.78 -5.24 -22.65
CA GLY A 340 -24.59 -6.01 -23.61
C GLY A 340 -25.61 -5.16 -24.40
N ALA A 341 -25.70 -3.85 -24.13
CA ALA A 341 -26.60 -2.90 -24.79
C ALA A 341 -25.82 -1.84 -25.58
N LEU A 342 -24.74 -2.26 -26.26
CA LEU A 342 -23.93 -1.41 -27.15
C LEU A 342 -24.14 -1.83 -28.60
N VAL A 343 -24.59 -0.90 -29.44
CA VAL A 343 -24.83 -1.14 -30.88
C VAL A 343 -23.95 -0.26 -31.76
N ALA A 344 -23.85 -0.59 -33.05
CA ALA A 344 -23.22 0.32 -34.01
C ALA A 344 -24.03 1.63 -34.11
N GLU A 345 -23.36 2.77 -34.33
CA GLU A 345 -24.02 4.08 -34.49
C GLU A 345 -25.11 4.05 -35.57
N SER A 346 -24.88 3.32 -36.68
CA SER A 346 -25.87 3.16 -37.76
C SER A 346 -27.13 2.40 -37.33
N ALA A 347 -27.05 1.55 -36.30
CA ALA A 347 -28.16 0.78 -35.77
C ALA A 347 -28.88 1.50 -34.62
N TRP A 348 -28.23 2.49 -33.97
CA TRP A 348 -28.80 3.18 -32.82
C TRP A 348 -30.15 3.83 -33.12
N GLY A 349 -30.24 4.56 -34.25
CA GLY A 349 -31.49 5.18 -34.72
C GLY A 349 -32.53 4.19 -35.28
N GLN A 350 -32.21 2.89 -35.37
CA GLN A 350 -33.14 1.85 -35.85
C GLN A 350 -33.93 1.25 -34.67
N ASN A 351 -34.61 2.11 -33.92
CA ASN A 351 -35.33 1.75 -32.69
C ASN A 351 -34.44 1.15 -31.59
N ASN A 352 -33.15 1.49 -31.51
CA ASN A 352 -32.26 1.05 -30.43
C ASN A 352 -31.93 2.22 -29.47
N TRP A 353 -32.90 3.09 -29.23
CA TRP A 353 -32.74 4.33 -28.45
C TRP A 353 -32.27 4.07 -27.01
N GLY A 354 -32.63 2.92 -26.41
CA GLY A 354 -32.21 2.53 -25.07
C GLY A 354 -30.78 1.96 -25.00
N CYS A 355 -30.10 1.78 -26.13
CA CYS A 355 -28.73 1.29 -26.20
C CYS A 355 -27.72 2.44 -26.18
N PHE A 356 -26.48 2.12 -25.78
CA PHE A 356 -25.31 2.92 -26.14
C PHE A 356 -24.98 2.70 -27.62
N SER A 357 -24.24 3.63 -28.22
CA SER A 357 -23.65 3.40 -29.55
C SER A 357 -22.13 3.50 -29.54
N THR A 358 -21.48 2.90 -30.54
CA THR A 358 -20.04 3.03 -30.77
C THR A 358 -19.59 4.45 -31.16
N GLY A 359 -20.51 5.39 -31.39
CA GLY A 359 -20.21 6.73 -31.89
C GLY A 359 -19.48 6.69 -33.23
N ASP A 360 -18.43 7.50 -33.36
CA ASP A 360 -17.53 7.54 -34.52
C ASP A 360 -16.64 6.29 -34.69
N GLY A 361 -16.73 5.32 -33.77
CA GLY A 361 -15.90 4.12 -33.76
C GLY A 361 -14.54 4.29 -33.07
N ALA A 362 -14.11 5.51 -32.73
CA ALA A 362 -12.77 5.80 -32.23
C ALA A 362 -12.78 6.62 -30.94
N THR A 363 -13.28 7.85 -30.98
CA THR A 363 -13.12 8.84 -29.90
C THR A 363 -14.40 9.11 -29.13
N THR A 364 -15.56 8.78 -29.70
CA THR A 364 -16.86 9.09 -29.11
C THR A 364 -17.69 7.83 -28.87
N PHE A 365 -18.75 7.98 -28.06
CA PHE A 365 -19.83 7.02 -27.91
C PHE A 365 -21.13 7.75 -27.58
N ARG A 366 -22.27 7.15 -27.88
CA ARG A 366 -23.58 7.77 -27.62
C ARG A 366 -24.25 7.16 -26.40
N LEU A 367 -24.85 8.00 -25.57
CA LEU A 367 -25.69 7.58 -24.43
C LEU A 367 -27.08 7.13 -24.92
N PRO A 368 -27.80 6.30 -24.13
CA PRO A 368 -29.22 6.05 -24.37
C PRO A 368 -30.06 7.34 -24.40
N GLU A 369 -31.15 7.31 -25.15
CA GLU A 369 -32.20 8.32 -25.21
C GLU A 369 -33.45 7.79 -24.49
N LEU A 370 -33.72 8.31 -23.29
CA LEU A 370 -34.86 7.89 -22.46
C LEU A 370 -35.90 9.01 -22.26
N ARG A 371 -35.76 10.16 -22.93
CA ARG A 371 -36.71 11.27 -22.75
C ARG A 371 -38.06 10.90 -23.34
N GLY A 372 -39.10 10.95 -22.50
CA GLY A 372 -40.47 10.65 -22.91
C GLY A 372 -40.80 9.16 -22.93
N GLU A 373 -39.83 8.28 -22.64
CA GLU A 373 -40.01 6.84 -22.75
C GLU A 373 -40.53 6.22 -21.44
N PHE A 374 -41.43 5.25 -21.56
CA PHE A 374 -41.83 4.40 -20.44
C PHE A 374 -40.94 3.16 -20.37
N LEU A 375 -40.26 2.94 -19.24
CA LEU A 375 -39.39 1.78 -19.07
C LEU A 375 -40.16 0.54 -18.65
N ARG A 376 -39.82 -0.58 -19.29
CA ARG A 376 -40.33 -1.92 -18.99
C ARG A 376 -39.15 -2.87 -18.86
N CYS A 377 -39.23 -3.81 -17.92
CA CYS A 377 -38.19 -4.83 -17.76
C CYS A 377 -37.99 -5.61 -19.07
N TRP A 378 -36.75 -5.96 -19.38
CA TRP A 378 -36.42 -6.84 -20.49
C TRP A 378 -36.89 -8.25 -20.18
N ASP A 379 -37.35 -8.99 -21.19
CA ASP A 379 -37.88 -10.34 -21.02
C ASP A 379 -36.77 -11.35 -20.67
N ASP A 380 -35.57 -11.14 -21.20
CA ASP A 380 -34.36 -11.94 -20.93
C ASP A 380 -34.61 -13.46 -20.94
N GLY A 381 -35.41 -13.90 -21.91
CA GLY A 381 -35.72 -15.32 -22.12
C GLY A 381 -36.88 -15.89 -21.28
N ARG A 382 -37.63 -15.08 -20.53
CA ARG A 382 -38.83 -15.53 -19.80
C ARG A 382 -39.95 -16.03 -20.71
N GLY A 383 -40.05 -15.50 -21.93
CA GLY A 383 -41.01 -15.95 -22.94
C GLY A 383 -42.29 -15.10 -23.06
N ALA A 384 -42.40 -14.00 -22.30
CA ALA A 384 -43.54 -13.08 -22.41
C ALA A 384 -43.37 -12.07 -23.55
N ASP A 385 -42.12 -11.76 -23.91
CA ASP A 385 -41.77 -10.90 -25.04
C ASP A 385 -40.46 -11.34 -25.68
N SER A 386 -40.47 -12.57 -26.23
CA SER A 386 -39.28 -13.26 -26.72
C SER A 386 -38.63 -12.62 -27.95
N ALA A 387 -39.37 -11.79 -28.68
CA ALA A 387 -38.88 -11.18 -29.93
C ALA A 387 -38.07 -9.89 -29.69
N ARG A 388 -37.97 -9.42 -28.44
CA ARG A 388 -37.45 -8.10 -28.12
C ARG A 388 -36.05 -8.12 -27.49
N GLY A 389 -35.15 -7.32 -28.06
CA GLY A 389 -33.81 -7.09 -27.52
C GLY A 389 -33.78 -6.07 -26.39
N ILE A 390 -32.71 -6.08 -25.59
CA ILE A 390 -32.47 -5.02 -24.60
C ILE A 390 -32.28 -3.67 -25.31
N GLY A 391 -32.83 -2.59 -24.75
CA GLY A 391 -32.70 -1.23 -25.29
C GLY A 391 -33.50 -0.93 -26.57
N THR A 392 -34.23 -1.91 -27.13
CA THR A 392 -35.08 -1.66 -28.30
C THR A 392 -36.37 -0.92 -27.92
N PHE A 393 -36.74 0.07 -28.72
CA PHE A 393 -37.98 0.82 -28.63
C PHE A 393 -39.16 0.04 -29.20
N GLN A 394 -40.31 0.22 -28.56
CA GLN A 394 -41.59 -0.29 -29.00
C GLN A 394 -42.59 0.85 -28.91
N SER A 395 -43.32 1.08 -30.00
CA SER A 395 -44.43 2.04 -29.99
C SER A 395 -45.54 1.60 -29.04
N PHE A 396 -46.32 2.55 -28.54
CA PHE A 396 -47.54 2.25 -27.82
C PHE A 396 -48.49 1.37 -28.65
N GLN A 397 -49.20 0.48 -27.97
CA GLN A 397 -50.19 -0.39 -28.59
C GLN A 397 -51.33 -0.65 -27.61
N ASN A 398 -52.58 -0.49 -28.07
CA ASN A 398 -53.74 -0.91 -27.29
C ASN A 398 -53.93 -2.42 -27.41
N ALA A 399 -54.42 -3.05 -26.34
CA ALA A 399 -54.84 -4.44 -26.42
C ALA A 399 -55.94 -4.60 -27.49
N TRP A 400 -55.87 -5.70 -28.23
CA TRP A 400 -56.90 -6.05 -29.22
C TRP A 400 -58.27 -6.16 -28.52
N HIS A 401 -59.27 -5.44 -29.03
CA HIS A 401 -60.64 -5.48 -28.53
C HIS A 401 -61.62 -4.98 -29.61
N ALA A 402 -62.91 -5.20 -29.40
CA ALA A 402 -63.99 -4.75 -30.26
C ALA A 402 -65.15 -4.18 -29.43
N HIS A 403 -65.97 -3.33 -30.07
CA HIS A 403 -67.18 -2.75 -29.48
C HIS A 403 -68.41 -3.19 -30.26
N GLY A 404 -69.50 -3.47 -29.57
CA GLY A 404 -70.81 -3.61 -30.21
C GLY A 404 -71.30 -2.25 -30.70
N ALA A 405 -71.81 -2.21 -31.94
CA ALA A 405 -72.47 -1.03 -32.48
C ALA A 405 -73.87 -1.43 -32.97
N SER A 406 -74.86 -0.57 -32.70
CA SER A 406 -76.25 -0.77 -33.12
C SER A 406 -76.85 0.52 -33.66
N SER A 407 -77.78 0.40 -34.60
CA SER A 407 -78.68 1.48 -35.03
C SER A 407 -80.02 1.34 -34.34
N ALA A 408 -80.63 2.46 -33.94
CA ALA A 408 -82.02 2.45 -33.49
C ALA A 408 -82.97 2.10 -34.66
N ALA A 409 -84.15 1.57 -34.32
CA ALA A 409 -85.21 1.38 -35.31
C ALA A 409 -85.63 2.73 -35.90
N VAL A 410 -85.71 2.81 -37.23
CA VAL A 410 -86.35 3.93 -37.94
C VAL A 410 -87.85 3.71 -38.03
N GLY A 411 -88.61 4.81 -38.11
CA GLY A 411 -90.08 4.78 -38.11
C GLY A 411 -90.66 3.95 -39.25
N ASP A 412 -91.81 3.32 -38.97
CA ASP A 412 -92.56 2.53 -39.94
C ASP A 412 -92.88 3.37 -41.18
N HIS A 413 -92.69 2.78 -42.36
CA HIS A 413 -93.14 3.39 -43.61
C HIS A 413 -94.18 2.52 -44.28
N THR A 414 -95.11 3.19 -44.96
CA THR A 414 -96.22 2.55 -45.66
C THR A 414 -95.87 2.40 -47.13
N HIS A 415 -96.21 1.24 -47.69
CA HIS A 415 -96.19 1.06 -49.14
C HIS A 415 -97.56 1.41 -49.70
N GLY A 416 -97.60 2.26 -50.74
CA GLY A 416 -98.83 2.54 -51.46
C GLY A 416 -99.34 1.27 -52.14
N ALA A 417 -100.57 0.88 -51.80
CA ALA A 417 -101.31 -0.18 -52.48
C ALA A 417 -102.43 0.43 -53.32
N TRP A 418 -102.68 -0.12 -54.50
CA TRP A 418 -103.78 0.31 -55.38
C TRP A 418 -104.53 -0.88 -55.97
N THR A 419 -105.81 -0.65 -56.28
CA THR A 419 -106.71 -1.54 -57.03
C THR A 419 -107.24 -0.82 -58.26
N ASP A 420 -107.43 -1.54 -59.36
CA ASP A 420 -108.05 -1.02 -60.59
C ASP A 420 -109.59 -1.16 -60.59
N ALA A 421 -110.25 -0.58 -61.59
CA ALA A 421 -111.71 -0.61 -61.78
C ALA A 421 -112.10 -1.41 -63.04
N GLN A 422 -113.11 -2.31 -62.95
CA GLN A 422 -113.61 -3.12 -64.08
C GLN A 422 -115.17 -3.10 -64.21
N GLY A 423 -115.66 -3.27 -65.46
CA GLY A 423 -117.01 -2.86 -65.95
C GLY A 423 -118.16 -3.90 -65.97
N TRP A 424 -119.30 -3.50 -66.60
CA TRP A 424 -120.69 -4.02 -66.45
C TRP A 424 -121.17 -5.01 -67.55
N HIS A 425 -122.03 -6.01 -67.24
CA HIS A 425 -122.76 -6.86 -68.22
C HIS A 425 -124.11 -7.44 -67.67
N GLY A 426 -125.07 -7.88 -68.54
CA GLY A 426 -126.42 -8.37 -68.15
C GLY A 426 -127.09 -9.41 -69.12
N HIS A 427 -128.29 -9.93 -68.80
CA HIS A 427 -129.00 -11.06 -69.48
C HIS A 427 -130.55 -10.85 -69.65
N HIS A 428 -131.26 -11.58 -70.55
CA HIS A 428 -132.71 -11.41 -70.90
C HIS A 428 -133.55 -12.72 -71.12
N GLY A 429 -134.90 -12.69 -71.06
CA GLY A 429 -135.84 -13.82 -71.33
C GLY A 429 -137.37 -13.53 -71.42
N TRP A 430 -138.23 -14.49 -71.84
CA TRP A 430 -139.70 -14.35 -72.15
C TRP A 430 -140.60 -15.46 -71.53
N THR A 431 -141.92 -15.23 -71.36
CA THR A 431 -142.92 -16.26 -70.98
C THR A 431 -143.76 -16.75 -72.18
N GLY A 432 -144.43 -17.92 -72.08
CA GLY A 432 -145.34 -18.46 -73.12
C GLY A 432 -146.81 -18.05 -72.91
N GLY A 433 -147.62 -18.00 -73.98
CA GLY A 433 -148.98 -17.39 -73.96
C GLY A 433 -150.17 -18.34 -73.75
N GLY A 434 -151.28 -17.80 -73.18
CA GLY A 434 -152.58 -18.48 -73.00
C GLY A 434 -153.68 -17.58 -72.37
N GLY A 435 -154.97 -17.70 -72.77
CA GLY A 435 -156.10 -17.02 -72.09
C GLY A 435 -157.40 -16.66 -72.85
N GLY A 436 -157.73 -17.17 -74.03
CA GLY A 436 -158.94 -16.76 -74.79
C GLY A 436 -160.27 -17.51 -74.47
N HIS A 437 -161.40 -16.78 -74.26
CA HIS A 437 -162.81 -17.25 -74.39
C HIS A 437 -163.87 -16.10 -74.49
N ASN A 438 -165.13 -16.36 -74.93
CA ASN A 438 -166.28 -15.41 -75.03
C ASN A 438 -167.68 -16.09 -74.91
N HIS A 439 -168.77 -15.34 -74.61
CA HIS A 439 -170.19 -15.76 -74.59
C HIS A 439 -171.11 -14.70 -75.27
N ASN A 440 -171.98 -15.09 -76.22
CA ASN A 440 -172.96 -14.16 -76.88
C ASN A 440 -174.35 -14.81 -77.07
N ASN A 441 -175.43 -14.09 -76.74
CA ASN A 441 -176.82 -14.58 -76.75
C ASN A 441 -177.85 -13.48 -77.14
N GLY A 442 -178.77 -13.76 -78.09
CA GLY A 442 -180.03 -13.01 -78.30
C GLY A 442 -180.45 -12.75 -79.77
N ILE A 443 -181.70 -12.50 -80.18
CA ILE A 443 -183.09 -12.69 -79.66
C ILE A 443 -184.01 -12.71 -80.92
N PHE A 444 -184.86 -13.72 -81.11
CA PHE A 444 -186.09 -13.61 -81.92
C PHE A 444 -187.29 -13.80 -81.00
N SER A 445 -188.30 -12.89 -81.02
CA SER A 445 -189.74 -13.23 -81.08
C SER A 445 -190.68 -12.03 -80.78
N ARG A 446 -191.50 -11.68 -81.79
CA ARG A 446 -192.98 -11.49 -81.85
C ARG A 446 -193.72 -10.75 -80.71
N LEU A 447 -194.89 -10.11 -80.89
CA LEU A 447 -195.69 -9.51 -81.95
C LEU A 447 -196.92 -8.94 -81.20
N LEU A 448 -197.39 -7.74 -81.58
CA LEU A 448 -198.73 -7.16 -81.38
C LEU A 448 -199.15 -6.42 -80.08
N ARG A 449 -200.04 -5.47 -80.36
CA ARG A 449 -200.54 -4.28 -79.66
C ARG A 449 -201.95 -4.56 -79.07
N PRO A 450 -202.42 -3.81 -78.03
CA PRO A 450 -203.44 -4.18 -77.01
C PRO A 450 -204.92 -4.17 -77.49
N PRO A 451 -205.97 -4.51 -76.67
CA PRO A 451 -206.15 -4.13 -75.24
C PRO A 451 -206.81 -5.16 -74.27
N TYR A 452 -206.76 -4.82 -72.98
CA TYR A 452 -207.24 -5.55 -71.78
C TYR A 452 -206.31 -6.71 -71.34
N GLY A 453 -205.92 -6.89 -70.09
CA GLY A 453 -206.32 -6.29 -68.81
C GLY A 453 -206.20 -7.39 -67.76
N GLY A 454 -205.12 -7.38 -66.97
CA GLY A 454 -204.98 -8.23 -65.78
C GLY A 454 -204.20 -9.53 -65.95
N SER A 455 -203.05 -9.56 -65.24
CA SER A 455 -202.39 -10.66 -64.51
C SER A 455 -202.34 -12.07 -65.12
N LEU A 456 -201.20 -12.74 -64.92
CA LEU A 456 -201.06 -13.98 -64.14
C LEU A 456 -199.58 -14.41 -64.27
N THR A 457 -198.73 -14.15 -63.26
CA THR A 457 -198.38 -15.10 -62.17
C THR A 457 -197.70 -16.36 -62.70
N GLY A 458 -196.57 -16.84 -62.21
CA GLY A 458 -196.20 -17.13 -60.83
C GLY A 458 -195.24 -18.33 -60.90
N SER A 459 -194.11 -18.29 -60.19
CA SER A 459 -193.84 -19.10 -58.98
C SER A 459 -194.04 -20.62 -59.14
N ASP A 460 -192.91 -21.34 -59.10
CA ASP A 460 -192.63 -22.55 -58.33
C ASP A 460 -193.57 -23.78 -58.37
N GLN A 461 -192.91 -24.94 -58.26
CA GLN A 461 -193.44 -26.29 -58.38
C GLN A 461 -194.64 -26.59 -57.45
N ALA A 462 -195.85 -26.65 -58.03
CA ALA A 462 -196.94 -27.56 -57.63
C ALA A 462 -198.05 -27.63 -58.71
N GLY A 463 -198.14 -28.74 -59.48
CA GLY A 463 -199.39 -29.18 -60.13
C GLY A 463 -199.73 -28.73 -61.57
N SER A 464 -198.99 -29.20 -62.57
CA SER A 464 -199.49 -29.67 -63.89
C SER A 464 -198.49 -30.74 -64.38
N GLY A 465 -198.85 -31.95 -64.79
CA GLY A 465 -200.00 -32.28 -65.63
C GLY A 465 -199.64 -32.01 -67.08
N SER A 466 -199.73 -33.02 -67.94
CA SER A 466 -199.36 -33.06 -69.37
C SER A 466 -199.60 -31.79 -70.18
N GLU A 467 -198.72 -31.57 -71.19
CA GLU A 467 -198.75 -30.56 -72.26
C GLU A 467 -198.08 -29.22 -71.88
N GLN A 468 -197.04 -28.72 -72.54
CA GLN A 468 -196.60 -28.82 -73.95
C GLN A 468 -195.07 -28.64 -73.99
N ALA A 469 -194.27 -29.50 -74.63
CA ALA A 469 -194.17 -29.67 -76.08
C ALA A 469 -194.05 -28.32 -76.83
N VAL A 470 -192.82 -27.79 -76.90
CA VAL A 470 -192.35 -26.98 -78.02
C VAL A 470 -190.94 -27.49 -78.32
N GLY A 471 -190.63 -28.18 -79.43
CA GLY A 471 -191.13 -28.01 -80.79
C GLY A 471 -190.20 -27.03 -81.51
N ALA A 472 -189.34 -27.57 -82.38
CA ALA A 472 -188.37 -26.92 -83.28
C ALA A 472 -188.01 -25.43 -83.04
N GLY A 473 -186.75 -25.20 -82.64
CA GLY A 473 -186.01 -24.01 -83.09
C GLY A 473 -185.45 -23.05 -82.04
N ASP A 474 -184.80 -23.51 -80.96
CA ASP A 474 -183.91 -22.61 -80.20
C ASP A 474 -182.79 -23.37 -79.45
N SER A 475 -181.62 -23.48 -80.08
CA SER A 475 -180.36 -23.93 -79.47
C SER A 475 -179.20 -23.29 -80.25
N ALA A 476 -178.50 -22.36 -79.63
CA ALA A 476 -177.36 -21.63 -80.18
C ALA A 476 -176.02 -22.31 -79.81
N ASP A 477 -175.24 -22.72 -80.81
CA ASP A 477 -173.85 -23.21 -80.68
C ASP A 477 -172.80 -22.08 -80.88
N ILE A 478 -171.61 -22.20 -80.26
CA ILE A 478 -170.55 -21.16 -80.10
C ILE A 478 -169.26 -21.50 -80.94
N ALA A 479 -168.53 -20.50 -81.46
CA ALA A 479 -167.28 -20.64 -82.27
C ALA A 479 -166.02 -19.87 -81.73
N TRP A 480 -164.79 -20.23 -82.18
CA TRP A 480 -163.42 -20.00 -81.61
C TRP A 480 -162.68 -18.63 -81.84
N SER A 481 -161.72 -18.24 -80.94
CA SER A 481 -160.64 -17.19 -81.12
C SER A 481 -159.37 -17.43 -80.23
N GLY A 482 -158.17 -16.86 -80.55
CA GLY A 482 -156.81 -17.23 -80.02
C GLY A 482 -156.01 -16.31 -79.04
N ASP A 483 -154.81 -16.76 -78.57
CA ASP A 483 -154.03 -16.37 -77.35
C ASP A 483 -152.84 -15.34 -77.47
N HIS A 484 -152.25 -14.82 -76.34
CA HIS A 484 -151.07 -13.89 -76.24
C HIS A 484 -150.11 -14.08 -75.01
N ALA A 485 -148.91 -13.42 -74.96
CA ALA A 485 -147.78 -13.56 -73.97
C ALA A 485 -147.06 -12.24 -73.50
N HIS A 486 -146.10 -12.27 -72.54
CA HIS A 486 -145.39 -11.11 -71.92
C HIS A 486 -143.84 -11.28 -71.67
N GLU A 487 -143.08 -10.17 -71.46
CA GLU A 487 -141.60 -10.09 -71.22
C GLU A 487 -141.20 -9.57 -69.81
N PHE A 488 -140.00 -9.95 -69.30
CA PHE A 488 -139.37 -9.32 -68.10
C PHE A 488 -137.84 -9.16 -68.17
N ASN A 489 -137.31 -8.07 -67.57
CA ASN A 489 -135.87 -7.74 -67.42
C ASN A 489 -135.46 -7.59 -65.94
N THR A 490 -134.20 -7.85 -65.59
CA THR A 490 -133.64 -7.56 -64.26
C THR A 490 -132.47 -6.57 -64.33
N GLU A 491 -132.49 -5.54 -63.49
CA GLU A 491 -131.37 -4.60 -63.31
C GLU A 491 -130.21 -5.32 -62.59
N GLY A 492 -129.03 -5.34 -63.21
CA GLY A 492 -127.90 -6.20 -62.81
C GLY A 492 -127.25 -5.86 -61.47
N SER A 493 -126.90 -6.89 -60.70
CA SER A 493 -125.94 -6.84 -59.59
C SER A 493 -125.31 -8.22 -59.45
N GLY A 494 -124.06 -8.40 -59.93
CA GLY A 494 -123.34 -9.68 -59.93
C GLY A 494 -121.82 -9.54 -60.12
N THR A 495 -121.06 -10.51 -59.58
CA THR A 495 -119.65 -10.51 -59.11
C THR A 495 -118.56 -9.85 -59.99
N HIS A 496 -117.59 -9.18 -59.36
CA HIS A 496 -116.35 -8.64 -59.96
C HIS A 496 -115.09 -8.96 -59.12
N SER A 497 -113.89 -8.82 -59.70
CA SER A 497 -112.58 -9.03 -59.05
C SER A 497 -111.67 -7.81 -59.21
N HIS A 498 -110.77 -7.56 -58.25
CA HIS A 498 -109.72 -6.54 -58.31
C HIS A 498 -108.32 -7.16 -58.25
N ASN A 499 -107.37 -6.58 -58.98
CA ASN A 499 -105.95 -6.88 -58.79
C ASN A 499 -105.37 -5.91 -57.73
N VAL A 500 -104.57 -6.41 -56.78
CA VAL A 500 -103.90 -5.59 -55.77
C VAL A 500 -102.41 -5.52 -56.08
N GLY A 501 -101.89 -4.31 -56.31
CA GLY A 501 -100.45 -4.04 -56.46
C GLY A 501 -99.89 -3.31 -55.25
N ILE A 502 -98.71 -3.72 -54.75
CA ILE A 502 -97.94 -2.99 -53.73
C ILE A 502 -96.61 -2.54 -54.35
N GLY A 503 -96.29 -1.26 -54.27
CA GLY A 503 -95.01 -0.73 -54.79
C GLY A 503 -93.81 -1.21 -53.96
N GLY A 504 -92.78 -1.78 -54.60
CA GLY A 504 -91.56 -2.23 -53.91
C GLY A 504 -90.73 -1.04 -53.42
N ALA A 505 -90.41 -1.00 -52.11
CA ALA A 505 -89.35 -0.12 -51.63
C ALA A 505 -88.03 -0.90 -51.72
N GLY A 506 -87.10 -0.39 -52.54
CA GLY A 506 -85.79 -1.02 -52.73
C GLY A 506 -85.00 -1.18 -51.43
N ALA A 507 -83.91 -1.94 -51.48
CA ALA A 507 -83.02 -2.13 -50.34
C ALA A 507 -82.44 -0.80 -49.85
N HIS A 508 -82.33 -0.62 -48.53
CA HIS A 508 -81.64 0.51 -47.91
C HIS A 508 -80.64 0.02 -46.85
N ALA A 509 -79.67 0.88 -46.52
CA ALA A 509 -78.61 0.61 -45.56
C ALA A 509 -78.38 1.81 -44.64
N HIS A 510 -77.91 1.54 -43.42
CA HIS A 510 -77.47 2.56 -42.48
C HIS A 510 -75.94 2.55 -42.36
N ALA A 511 -75.33 3.71 -42.57
CA ALA A 511 -73.90 3.88 -42.29
C ALA A 511 -73.70 4.05 -40.79
N ILE A 512 -72.92 3.16 -40.17
CA ILE A 512 -72.42 3.33 -38.80
C ILE A 512 -70.99 3.84 -38.89
N THR A 513 -70.72 5.01 -38.32
CA THR A 513 -69.37 5.59 -38.24
C THR A 513 -68.90 5.58 -36.80
N VAL A 514 -67.75 4.95 -36.54
CA VAL A 514 -67.07 5.00 -35.24
C VAL A 514 -65.90 5.97 -35.36
N ASN A 515 -66.02 7.13 -34.71
CA ASN A 515 -64.96 8.14 -34.72
C ASN A 515 -63.80 7.73 -33.80
N GLY A 516 -62.59 8.19 -34.13
CA GLY A 516 -61.44 8.04 -33.23
C GLY A 516 -61.64 8.87 -31.96
N ASP A 517 -61.34 8.29 -30.80
CA ASP A 517 -61.37 8.95 -29.49
C ASP A 517 -60.08 8.63 -28.73
N GLY A 518 -59.53 9.62 -28.02
CA GLY A 518 -58.27 9.52 -27.29
C GLY A 518 -57.17 10.48 -27.76
N GLY A 519 -55.97 10.33 -27.17
CA GLY A 519 -54.79 11.12 -27.51
C GLY A 519 -53.82 10.40 -28.46
N ASN A 520 -52.76 11.09 -28.89
CA ASN A 520 -51.73 10.55 -29.80
C ASN A 520 -50.86 9.42 -29.22
N GLU A 521 -51.01 9.08 -27.94
CA GLU A 521 -50.21 8.07 -27.25
C GLU A 521 -51.06 7.42 -26.14
N ALA A 522 -50.99 6.09 -26.03
CA ALA A 522 -51.57 5.37 -24.90
C ALA A 522 -50.63 5.45 -23.68
N ARG A 523 -51.04 6.15 -22.63
CA ARG A 523 -50.20 6.43 -21.45
C ARG A 523 -50.82 5.87 -20.16
N PRO A 524 -50.03 5.23 -19.29
CA PRO A 524 -50.42 5.09 -17.88
C PRO A 524 -50.33 6.47 -17.18
N ARG A 525 -51.00 6.62 -16.03
CA ARG A 525 -50.74 7.75 -15.12
C ARG A 525 -49.24 7.76 -14.77
N ASN A 526 -48.56 8.87 -14.99
CA ASN A 526 -47.12 8.97 -14.82
C ASN A 526 -46.70 10.35 -14.25
N ILE A 527 -45.44 10.43 -13.79
CA ILE A 527 -44.79 11.65 -13.31
C ILE A 527 -43.48 11.80 -14.08
N ALA A 528 -43.24 12.98 -14.66
CA ALA A 528 -42.00 13.26 -15.39
C ALA A 528 -40.82 13.48 -14.44
N MET A 529 -39.74 12.71 -14.66
CA MET A 529 -38.49 12.81 -13.90
C MET A 529 -37.30 12.87 -14.86
N LEU A 530 -36.19 13.46 -14.44
CA LEU A 530 -34.98 13.51 -15.24
C LEU A 530 -34.21 12.19 -15.10
N ALA A 531 -34.08 11.46 -16.21
CA ALA A 531 -33.25 10.27 -16.32
C ALA A 531 -31.77 10.65 -16.50
N MET A 532 -30.91 10.12 -15.65
CA MET A 532 -29.47 10.35 -15.70
C MET A 532 -28.70 9.08 -15.41
N ILE A 533 -27.46 9.00 -15.90
CA ILE A 533 -26.55 7.88 -15.69
C ILE A 533 -25.26 8.35 -15.03
N ARG A 534 -24.76 7.61 -14.04
CA ARG A 534 -23.51 7.95 -13.36
C ARG A 534 -22.32 7.71 -14.29
N ALA A 535 -21.49 8.75 -14.45
CA ALA A 535 -20.44 8.80 -15.47
C ALA A 535 -19.01 8.85 -14.91
N TYR A 536 -18.81 9.41 -13.70
CA TYR A 536 -17.51 9.50 -13.02
C TYR A 536 -17.67 9.71 -11.52
#